data_AF-A0A7S4CRN4-F1
#
_entry.id   AF-A0A7S4CRN4-F1
#
_cell.length_a   1.000
_cell.length_b   1.000
_cell.length_c   1.000
_cell.angle_alpha   90.00
_cell.angle_beta   90.00
_cell.angle_gamma   90.00
#
_symmetry.space_group_name_H-M   'P 1'
#
loop_
_entity.id
_entity.type
_entity.pdbx_description
1 polymer ?
#
loop_
_entity_poly.entity_id
_entity_poly.type
_entity_poly.pdbx_seq_one_letter_code
_entity_poly.pdbx_strand_id
1 'polypeptide(L)'
;MAIVGLLRAGKVRYVISQNVDGLHLRSGVPMDRISELHGDVFIEKCHDCGAVYRRDFEIETVGLRPTGRTCDECHGALHDFTLDWDDALPE
;
A
#
# COMPACT_ATOMS: atom_id res chain seq x y z
N MET A 1 15.22 -10.66 5.81
CA MET A 1 14.59 -9.84 6.87
C MET A 1 14.21 -10.71 8.06
N ALA A 2 14.43 -10.26 9.30
CA ALA A 2 14.13 -11.05 10.51
C ALA A 2 12.65 -11.44 10.64
N ILE A 3 11.73 -10.51 10.35
CA ILE A 3 10.27 -10.74 10.41
C ILE A 3 9.83 -11.87 9.46
N VAL A 4 10.38 -11.94 8.24
CA VAL A 4 10.11 -13.06 7.31
C VAL A 4 10.59 -14.38 7.89
N GLY A 5 11.76 -14.40 8.53
CA GLY A 5 12.25 -15.58 9.24
C GLY A 5 11.29 -16.04 10.35
N LEU A 6 10.77 -15.09 11.14
CA LEU A 6 9.80 -15.38 12.21
C LEU A 6 8.44 -15.85 11.68
N LEU A 7 7.96 -15.31 10.55
CA LEU A 7 6.75 -15.78 9.86
C LEU A 7 6.93 -17.23 9.40
N ARG A 8 8.07 -17.55 8.76
CA ARG A 8 8.39 -18.91 8.29
C ARG A 8 8.54 -19.91 9.45
N ALA A 9 9.10 -19.46 10.56
CA ALA A 9 9.22 -20.25 11.78
C ALA A 9 7.89 -20.39 12.57
N GLY A 10 6.79 -19.78 12.09
CA GLY A 10 5.49 -19.81 12.76
C GLY A 10 5.45 -19.05 14.09
N LYS A 11 6.41 -18.14 14.34
CA LYS A 11 6.50 -17.33 15.55
C LYS A 11 5.76 -16.00 15.44
N VAL A 12 5.65 -15.48 14.22
CA VAL A 12 4.80 -14.33 13.87
C VAL A 12 3.69 -14.84 12.96
N ARG A 13 2.45 -14.39 13.19
CA ARG A 13 1.29 -14.78 12.37
C ARG A 13 0.95 -13.72 11.32
N TYR A 14 1.15 -12.46 11.66
CA TYR A 14 0.72 -11.30 10.88
C TYR A 14 1.61 -10.10 11.20
N VAL A 15 1.75 -9.18 10.25
CA VAL A 15 2.53 -7.94 10.39
C VAL A 15 1.59 -6.74 10.28
N ILE A 16 1.68 -5.81 11.21
CA ILE A 16 1.00 -4.51 11.09
C ILE A 16 2.11 -3.46 11.02
N SER A 17 2.13 -2.69 9.93
CA SER A 17 3.15 -1.69 9.66
C SER A 17 2.54 -0.30 9.59
N GLN A 18 3.20 0.68 10.19
CA GLN A 18 2.92 2.11 9.98
C GLN A 18 3.83 2.73 8.91
N ASN A 19 4.85 2.00 8.46
CA ASN A 19 5.73 2.46 7.39
C ASN A 19 4.99 2.41 6.06
N VAL A 20 5.37 3.33 5.17
CA VAL A 20 4.81 3.49 3.83
C VAL A 20 5.80 3.09 2.72
N ASP A 21 6.94 2.50 3.10
CA ASP A 21 8.08 2.23 2.22
C ASP A 21 7.98 0.92 1.40
N GLY A 22 6.93 0.12 1.61
CA GLY A 22 6.72 -1.17 0.95
C GLY A 22 7.79 -2.24 1.23
N LEU A 23 8.75 -2.00 2.13
CA LEU A 23 9.91 -2.87 2.32
C LEU A 23 9.53 -4.24 2.90
N HIS A 24 8.48 -4.32 3.70
CA HIS A 24 8.01 -5.59 4.24
C HIS A 24 7.51 -6.53 3.14
N LEU A 25 6.68 -6.02 2.22
CA LEU A 25 6.23 -6.78 1.04
C LEU A 25 7.42 -7.20 0.16
N ARG A 26 8.30 -6.25 -0.16
CA ARG A 26 9.51 -6.51 -0.98
C ARG A 26 10.47 -7.52 -0.33
N SER A 27 10.47 -7.60 1.00
CA SER A 27 11.29 -8.59 1.73
C SER A 27 10.75 -10.02 1.68
N GLY A 28 9.50 -10.21 1.23
CA GLY A 28 8.83 -11.50 1.13
C GLY A 28 7.81 -11.77 2.25
N VAL A 29 7.25 -10.74 2.89
CA VAL A 29 6.04 -10.91 3.71
C VAL A 29 4.86 -11.13 2.76
N PRO A 30 4.06 -12.21 2.94
CA PRO A 30 2.89 -12.46 2.11
C PRO A 30 1.84 -11.33 2.23
N MET A 31 1.22 -10.95 1.11
CA MET A 31 0.17 -9.92 1.04
C MET A 31 -1.01 -10.21 1.98
N ASP A 32 -1.36 -11.48 2.17
CA ASP A 32 -2.44 -11.94 3.06
C ASP A 32 -2.03 -11.96 4.55
N ARG A 33 -0.79 -11.53 4.87
CA ARG A 33 -0.22 -11.53 6.22
C ARG A 33 0.34 -10.19 6.65
N ILE A 34 -0.08 -9.10 6.00
CA ILE A 34 0.33 -7.74 6.35
C ILE A 34 -0.79 -6.72 6.15
N SER A 35 -0.88 -5.76 7.07
CA SER A 35 -1.62 -4.50 6.91
C SER A 35 -0.64 -3.34 6.95
N GLU A 36 -0.69 -2.48 5.94
CA GLU A 36 0.05 -1.21 5.88
C GLU A 36 -0.92 -0.08 6.23
N LEU A 37 -0.84 0.37 7.48
CA LEU A 37 -1.85 1.24 8.10
C LEU A 37 -1.92 2.62 7.46
N HIS A 38 -0.78 3.15 7.02
CA HIS A 38 -0.70 4.48 6.42
C HIS A 38 -0.55 4.44 4.90
N GLY A 39 -0.80 3.26 4.31
CA GLY A 39 -0.63 3.05 2.88
C GLY A 39 0.79 2.68 2.46
N ASP A 40 1.05 2.87 1.17
CA ASP A 40 2.31 2.52 0.51
C ASP A 40 2.57 3.56 -0.60
N VAL A 41 3.75 4.20 -0.57
CA VAL A 41 4.15 5.24 -1.53
C VAL A 41 4.32 4.69 -2.95
N PHE A 42 4.30 3.38 -3.15
CA PHE A 42 4.36 2.74 -4.46
C PHE A 42 2.98 2.36 -5.01
N ILE A 43 1.89 2.69 -4.29
CA ILE A 43 0.52 2.31 -4.66
C ILE A 43 -0.32 3.53 -5.02
N GLU A 44 -1.06 3.40 -6.11
CA GLU A 44 -2.20 4.26 -6.43
C GLU A 44 -3.45 3.42 -6.68
N LYS A 45 -4.62 3.96 -6.37
CA LYS A 45 -5.91 3.30 -6.48
C LYS A 45 -6.89 4.12 -7.29
N CYS A 46 -7.71 3.45 -8.09
CA CYS A 46 -8.84 4.10 -8.72
C CYS A 46 -9.93 4.37 -7.68
N HIS A 47 -10.33 5.62 -7.54
CA HIS A 47 -11.40 6.01 -6.63
C HIS A 47 -12.78 5.49 -7.08
N ASP A 48 -12.95 5.22 -8.38
CA ASP A 48 -14.25 4.84 -8.95
C ASP A 48 -14.48 3.33 -8.93
N CYS A 49 -13.49 2.53 -9.34
CA CYS A 49 -13.62 1.07 -9.43
C CYS A 49 -12.78 0.26 -8.42
N GLY A 50 -11.91 0.93 -7.65
CA GLY A 50 -11.04 0.27 -6.67
C GLY A 50 -9.85 -0.49 -7.25
N ALA A 51 -9.59 -0.41 -8.56
CA ALA A 51 -8.41 -1.01 -9.17
C ALA A 51 -7.12 -0.50 -8.50
N VAL A 52 -6.22 -1.42 -8.12
CA VAL A 52 -4.98 -1.13 -7.39
C VAL A 52 -3.79 -1.29 -8.31
N TYR A 53 -2.97 -0.25 -8.41
CA TYR A 53 -1.76 -0.23 -9.22
C TYR A 53 -0.55 -0.14 -8.30
N ARG A 54 0.35 -1.13 -8.42
CA ARG A 54 1.68 -1.07 -7.82
C ARG A 54 2.67 -0.57 -8.86
N ARG A 55 3.42 0.47 -8.52
CA ARG A 55 4.42 1.08 -9.38
C ARG A 55 5.83 0.68 -8.92
N ASP A 56 6.77 0.78 -9.84
CA ASP A 56 8.21 0.63 -9.59
C ASP A 56 8.89 1.98 -9.24
N PHE A 57 8.08 3.04 -9.14
CA PHE A 57 8.46 4.38 -8.74
C PHE A 57 7.52 4.89 -7.64
N GLU A 58 8.00 5.89 -6.89
CA GLU A 58 7.24 6.53 -5.81
C GLU A 58 6.14 7.45 -6.37
N ILE A 59 4.97 7.40 -5.76
CA ILE A 59 3.87 8.34 -5.98
C ILE A 59 4.12 9.56 -5.11
N GLU A 60 4.35 10.72 -5.74
CA GLU A 60 4.79 11.93 -5.04
C GLU A 60 3.67 12.65 -4.26
N THR A 61 2.40 12.28 -4.46
CA THR A 61 1.27 12.85 -3.72
C THR A 61 0.99 12.06 -2.44
N VAL A 62 0.42 12.75 -1.45
CA VAL A 62 0.09 12.20 -0.12
C VAL A 62 -1.28 12.73 0.30
N GLY A 63 -2.08 11.89 0.95
CA GLY A 63 -3.40 12.24 1.46
C GLY A 63 -4.50 11.92 0.47
N LEU A 64 -4.41 10.74 -0.16
CA LEU A 64 -5.43 10.22 -1.08
C LEU A 64 -5.76 11.21 -2.20
N ARG A 65 -4.75 11.86 -2.79
CA ARG A 65 -4.91 12.90 -3.82
C ARG A 65 -4.78 12.32 -5.22
N PRO A 66 -5.40 12.97 -6.24
CA PRO A 66 -5.22 12.58 -7.62
C PRO A 66 -3.74 12.59 -8.04
N THR A 67 -3.27 11.50 -8.65
CA THR A 67 -1.88 11.37 -9.12
C THR A 67 -1.66 11.94 -10.51
N GLY A 68 -2.72 12.39 -11.18
CA GLY A 68 -2.73 12.84 -12.57
C GLY A 68 -2.80 11.71 -13.60
N ARG A 69 -2.81 10.44 -13.16
CA ARG A 69 -3.00 9.26 -14.03
C ARG A 69 -4.45 8.79 -14.03
N THR A 70 -4.81 7.99 -15.04
CA THR A 70 -6.16 7.44 -15.23
C THR A 70 -6.15 5.93 -15.13
N CYS A 71 -7.27 5.37 -14.68
CA CYS A 71 -7.46 3.94 -14.53
C CYS A 71 -7.63 3.28 -15.90
N ASP A 72 -6.87 2.21 -16.15
CA ASP A 72 -6.95 1.42 -17.39
C ASP A 72 -8.29 0.69 -17.56
N GLU A 73 -9.02 0.44 -16.47
CA GLU A 73 -10.28 -0.33 -16.47
C GLU A 73 -11.52 0.54 -16.67
N CYS A 74 -11.57 1.72 -16.05
CA CYS A 74 -12.76 2.58 -16.06
C CYS A 74 -12.51 4.03 -16.48
N HIS A 75 -11.25 4.39 -16.77
CA HIS A 75 -10.80 5.76 -17.07
C HIS A 75 -11.02 6.78 -15.94
N GLY A 76 -11.39 6.33 -14.74
CA GLY A 76 -11.48 7.14 -13.53
C GLY A 76 -10.13 7.66 -13.04
N ALA A 77 -10.16 8.64 -12.14
CA ALA A 77 -8.95 9.24 -11.59
C ALA A 77 -8.22 8.27 -10.62
N LEU A 78 -6.92 8.09 -10.82
CA LEU A 78 -6.07 7.41 -9.86
C LEU A 78 -5.66 8.37 -8.76
N HIS A 79 -5.72 7.89 -7.51
CA HIS A 79 -5.31 8.61 -6.32
C HIS A 79 -4.17 7.86 -5.64
N ASP A 80 -3.26 8.57 -4.97
CA ASP A 80 -2.27 7.90 -4.14
C ASP A 80 -2.95 7.11 -3.03
N PHE A 81 -2.19 6.19 -2.45
CA PHE A 81 -2.67 5.37 -1.34
C PHE A 81 -2.00 5.70 -0.01
N THR A 82 -1.26 6.81 0.09
CA THR A 82 -0.57 7.21 1.33
C THR A 82 -1.45 8.15 2.13
N LEU A 83 -1.63 7.87 3.43
CA LEU A 83 -2.47 8.69 4.30
C LEU A 83 -1.72 9.95 4.79
N ASP A 84 -2.46 11.05 4.92
CA ASP A 84 -2.04 12.24 5.69
C ASP A 84 -2.63 12.17 7.11
N TRP A 85 -2.31 13.15 7.97
CA TRP A 85 -2.61 13.13 9.40
C TRP A 85 -4.09 12.97 9.76
N ASP A 86 -4.98 13.54 8.95
CA ASP A 86 -6.42 13.58 9.24
C ASP A 86 -7.22 12.48 8.50
N ASP A 87 -6.55 11.64 7.73
CA ASP A 87 -7.21 10.56 7.00
C ASP A 87 -7.57 9.38 7.92
N ALA A 88 -8.68 8.71 7.60
CA ALA A 88 -9.06 7.48 8.29
C ALA A 88 -8.16 6.30 7.87
N LEU A 89 -7.86 5.41 8.83
CA LEU A 89 -7.17 4.16 8.54
C LEU A 89 -8.00 3.28 7.57
N PRO A 90 -7.35 2.48 6.71
CA PRO A 90 -8.04 1.55 5.81
C PRO A 90 -8.75 0.44 6.59
N GLU A 91 -9.86 -0.06 6.02
CA GLU A 91 -10.65 -1.20 6.54
C GLU A 91 -9.95 -2.56 6.40
#